data_AF-A0A3F2RJY3-F1
#
_entry.id   AF-A0A3F2RJY3-F1
#
_cell.length_a   1.000
_cell.length_b   1.000
_cell.length_c   1.000
_cell.angle_alpha   90.00
_cell.angle_beta   90.00
_cell.angle_gamma   90.00
#
_symmetry.space_group_name_H-M   'P 1'
#
loop_
_entity.id
_entity.type
_entity.pdbx_description
1 polymer ?
#
loop_
_entity_poly.entity_id
_entity_poly.type
_entity_poly.pdbx_seq_one_letter_code
_entity_poly.pdbx_strand_id
1 'polypeptide(L)'
;MQDMALRRELQQLSPEELRALLSSTGHGDLLREDNPVASQVDEQLIAAKDEGNAFFRQGKIQDAVDAYSRCIAMDPNNTVCLSNRAAAYLKLGQFDCAIADCSKAIEVAPTIKPFMRRATAYIAVQQFENAVADLIAALEFEPRNKECRMKLQTIVDVAMKMQSSWGDNAKAALRRAGIRAAVIVSVRDGWTQSAVRGNPGPAAVNGHTLFEGDDGHVYLFGGRAVREQKPSVFVRDKEDDSSWGTAVVKGDIPTPRSYHTAHVIDEFLFVVGGRTADSEDDSVYMLDTNTSEWFKVPIPKDHALTPRAWHSSILTNAGKLFVLGGGTYHGPLKDAATLDLTYFQTKAVRLNSAKCAWH
;
A
#
# COMPACT_ATOMS: atom_id res chain seq x y z
N MET A 1 40.53 -21.23 2.43
CA MET A 1 41.91 -21.07 1.90
C MET A 1 42.24 -22.10 0.83
N GLN A 2 42.02 -23.41 1.05
CA GLN A 2 42.29 -24.46 0.05
C GLN A 2 41.53 -24.28 -1.27
N ASP A 3 40.27 -23.86 -1.23
CA ASP A 3 39.43 -23.69 -2.43
C ASP A 3 39.88 -22.54 -3.36
N MET A 4 40.50 -21.49 -2.80
CA MET A 4 41.09 -20.40 -3.59
C MET A 4 42.46 -20.74 -4.18
N ALA A 5 43.21 -21.64 -3.54
CA ALA A 5 44.48 -22.14 -4.07
C ALA A 5 44.22 -23.07 -5.27
N LEU A 6 43.26 -24.00 -5.11
CA LEU A 6 42.85 -24.93 -6.17
C LEU A 6 42.31 -24.17 -7.41
N ARG A 7 41.50 -23.12 -7.19
CA ARG A 7 41.01 -22.26 -8.29
C ARG A 7 42.14 -21.54 -9.04
N ARG A 8 43.19 -21.09 -8.34
CA ARG A 8 44.34 -20.45 -8.99
C ARG A 8 45.18 -21.45 -9.78
N GLU A 9 45.35 -22.66 -9.28
CA GLU A 9 46.06 -23.73 -10.00
C GLU A 9 45.31 -24.15 -11.27
N LEU A 10 43.99 -24.33 -11.18
CA LEU A 10 43.15 -24.67 -12.34
C LEU A 10 43.16 -23.58 -13.43
N GLN A 11 43.31 -22.30 -13.05
CA GLN A 11 43.39 -21.17 -13.99
C GLN A 11 44.74 -21.05 -14.72
N GLN A 12 45.76 -21.76 -14.27
CA GLN A 12 47.10 -21.75 -14.88
C GLN A 12 47.33 -22.91 -15.85
N LEU A 13 46.42 -23.89 -15.90
CA LEU A 13 46.50 -25.03 -16.82
C LEU A 13 46.16 -24.59 -18.26
N SER A 14 46.89 -25.13 -19.22
CA SER A 14 46.53 -25.00 -20.63
C SER A 14 45.25 -25.79 -20.94
N PRO A 15 44.52 -25.45 -22.03
CA PRO A 15 43.30 -26.17 -22.42
C PRO A 15 43.49 -27.68 -22.61
N GLU A 16 44.70 -28.11 -23.01
CA GLU A 16 45.06 -29.52 -23.21
C GLU A 16 45.28 -30.25 -21.88
N GLU A 17 45.96 -29.61 -20.93
CA GLU A 17 46.18 -30.15 -19.59
C GLU A 17 44.87 -30.26 -18.79
N LEU A 18 43.99 -29.27 -18.93
CA LEU A 18 42.66 -29.30 -18.31
C LEU A 18 41.81 -30.45 -18.87
N ARG A 19 41.88 -30.72 -20.18
CA ARG A 19 41.21 -31.86 -20.82
C ARG A 19 41.75 -33.21 -20.33
N ALA A 20 43.07 -33.34 -20.20
CA ALA A 20 43.70 -34.55 -19.67
C ALA A 20 43.31 -34.80 -18.19
N LEU A 21 43.22 -33.74 -17.39
CA LEU A 21 42.80 -33.81 -15.99
C LEU A 21 41.32 -34.23 -15.86
N LEU A 22 40.43 -33.65 -16.65
CA LEU A 22 39.00 -33.99 -16.67
C LEU A 22 38.77 -35.43 -17.16
N SER A 23 39.56 -35.89 -18.13
CA SER A 23 39.50 -37.27 -18.63
C SER A 23 39.99 -38.28 -17.58
N SER A 24 41.10 -37.98 -16.89
CA SER A 24 41.68 -38.88 -15.88
C SER A 24 40.87 -38.94 -14.58
N THR A 25 40.08 -37.92 -14.28
CA THR A 25 39.18 -37.88 -13.10
C THR A 25 37.79 -38.44 -13.38
N GLY A 26 37.55 -39.04 -14.54
CA GLY A 26 36.24 -39.61 -14.92
C GLY A 26 35.17 -38.56 -15.27
N HIS A 27 35.53 -37.28 -15.36
CA HIS A 27 34.66 -36.16 -15.75
C HIS A 27 34.78 -35.83 -17.25
N GLY A 28 35.32 -36.75 -18.06
CA GLY A 28 35.50 -36.58 -19.50
C GLY A 28 34.20 -36.33 -20.27
N ASP A 29 33.05 -36.68 -19.71
CA ASP A 29 31.73 -36.34 -20.26
C ASP A 29 31.45 -34.82 -20.34
N LEU A 30 32.13 -34.01 -19.53
CA LEU A 30 32.07 -32.54 -19.60
C LEU A 30 32.88 -31.98 -20.77
N LEU A 31 33.72 -32.80 -21.41
CA LEU A 31 34.52 -32.46 -22.59
C LEU A 31 33.82 -32.83 -23.90
N ARG A 32 32.55 -33.27 -23.86
CA ARG A 32 31.77 -33.55 -25.08
C ARG A 32 31.89 -32.36 -26.02
N GLU A 33 32.52 -32.63 -27.16
CA GLU A 33 32.76 -31.67 -28.23
C GLU A 33 31.49 -30.88 -28.55
N ASP A 34 31.67 -29.61 -28.90
CA ASP A 34 30.66 -28.74 -29.49
C ASP A 34 29.84 -29.54 -30.50
N ASN A 35 28.66 -30.01 -30.09
CA ASN A 35 27.82 -30.82 -30.95
C ASN A 35 27.29 -29.87 -32.03
N PRO A 36 27.72 -30.01 -33.31
CA PRO A 36 27.36 -29.06 -34.36
C PRO A 36 25.84 -29.02 -34.57
N VAL A 37 25.13 -30.10 -34.24
CA VAL A 37 23.65 -30.14 -34.28
C VAL A 37 23.04 -29.30 -33.15
N ALA A 38 23.61 -29.33 -31.94
CA ALA A 38 23.14 -28.48 -30.84
C ALA A 38 23.42 -27.00 -31.14
N SER A 39 24.62 -26.68 -31.64
CA SER A 39 24.98 -25.32 -32.09
C SER A 39 24.09 -24.84 -33.24
N GLN A 40 23.73 -25.71 -34.18
CA GLN A 40 22.87 -25.37 -35.31
C GLN A 40 21.40 -25.18 -34.88
N VAL A 41 20.91 -25.97 -33.92
CA VAL A 41 19.57 -25.77 -33.32
C VAL A 41 19.52 -24.46 -32.55
N ASP A 42 20.58 -24.11 -31.81
CA ASP A 42 20.69 -22.83 -31.11
C ASP A 42 20.70 -21.64 -32.08
N GLU A 43 21.44 -21.74 -33.19
CA GLU A 43 21.44 -20.72 -34.26
C GLU A 43 20.05 -20.57 -34.92
N GLN A 44 19.38 -21.69 -35.24
CA GLN A 44 18.05 -21.67 -35.84
C GLN A 44 16.99 -21.11 -34.89
N LEU A 45 17.10 -21.40 -33.60
CA LEU A 45 16.24 -20.84 -32.55
C LEU A 45 16.41 -19.32 -32.47
N ILE A 46 17.65 -18.84 -32.43
CA ILE A 46 17.95 -17.40 -32.40
C ILE A 46 17.42 -16.73 -33.67
N ALA A 47 17.65 -17.34 -34.84
CA ALA A 47 17.16 -16.84 -36.12
C ALA A 47 15.62 -16.74 -36.15
N ALA A 48 14.90 -17.79 -35.73
CA ALA A 48 13.44 -17.78 -35.70
C ALA A 48 12.88 -16.74 -34.72
N LYS A 49 13.52 -16.58 -33.55
CA LYS A 49 13.20 -15.50 -32.60
C LYS A 49 13.37 -14.12 -33.24
N ASP A 50 14.49 -13.88 -33.92
CA ASP A 50 14.82 -12.58 -34.47
C ASP A 50 13.99 -12.24 -35.72
N GLU A 51 13.66 -13.24 -36.51
CA GLU A 51 12.67 -13.16 -37.59
C GLU A 51 11.29 -12.75 -37.03
N GLY A 52 10.82 -13.42 -35.97
CA GLY A 52 9.57 -13.05 -35.30
C GLY A 52 9.60 -11.63 -34.76
N ASN A 53 10.72 -11.20 -34.17
CA ASN A 53 10.92 -9.82 -33.71
C ASN A 53 10.88 -8.82 -34.87
N ALA A 54 11.44 -9.17 -36.04
CA ALA A 54 11.43 -8.33 -37.22
C ALA A 54 10.01 -8.18 -37.78
N PHE A 55 9.26 -9.28 -37.94
CA PHE A 55 7.87 -9.25 -38.37
C PHE A 55 6.98 -8.45 -37.41
N PHE A 56 7.18 -8.62 -36.10
CA PHE A 56 6.44 -7.87 -35.08
C PHE A 56 6.66 -6.36 -35.21
N ARG A 57 7.91 -5.92 -35.43
CA ARG A 57 8.25 -4.50 -35.65
C ARG A 57 7.68 -3.95 -36.96
N GLN A 58 7.57 -4.79 -38.00
CA GLN A 58 6.97 -4.44 -39.29
C GLN A 58 5.43 -4.42 -39.25
N GLY A 59 4.80 -4.81 -38.14
CA GLY A 59 3.35 -4.91 -38.02
C GLY A 59 2.75 -6.15 -38.69
N LYS A 60 3.58 -7.06 -39.19
CA LYS A 60 3.16 -8.36 -39.74
C LYS A 60 2.94 -9.36 -38.60
N ILE A 61 1.85 -9.16 -37.86
CA ILE A 61 1.67 -9.84 -36.57
C ILE A 61 1.44 -11.35 -36.73
N GLN A 62 0.76 -11.81 -37.78
CA GLN A 62 0.58 -13.24 -38.04
C GLN A 62 1.91 -13.92 -38.38
N ASP A 63 2.71 -13.34 -39.27
CA ASP A 63 4.05 -13.85 -39.61
C ASP A 63 4.96 -13.93 -38.37
N ALA A 64 4.82 -12.97 -37.43
CA ALA A 64 5.52 -13.00 -36.16
C ALA A 64 5.09 -14.20 -35.29
N VAL A 65 3.79 -14.49 -35.21
CA VAL A 65 3.27 -15.68 -34.51
C VAL A 65 3.85 -16.96 -35.10
N ASP A 66 3.91 -17.06 -36.42
CA ASP A 66 4.42 -18.26 -37.11
C ASP A 66 5.92 -18.45 -36.86
N ALA A 67 6.71 -17.38 -36.92
CA ALA A 67 8.14 -17.42 -36.59
C ALA A 67 8.41 -17.77 -35.11
N TYR A 68 7.66 -17.18 -34.16
CA TYR A 68 7.77 -17.56 -32.75
C TYR A 68 7.29 -19.00 -32.49
N SER A 69 6.31 -19.48 -33.24
CA SER A 69 5.85 -20.88 -33.14
C SER A 69 6.92 -21.86 -33.60
N ARG A 70 7.70 -21.53 -34.64
CA ARG A 70 8.90 -22.30 -35.01
C ARG A 70 9.93 -22.30 -33.89
N CYS A 71 10.19 -21.14 -33.26
CA CYS A 71 11.08 -21.06 -32.09
C CYS A 71 10.62 -22.01 -30.95
N ILE A 72 9.33 -22.00 -30.63
CA ILE A 72 8.75 -22.82 -29.56
C ILE A 72 8.71 -24.31 -29.95
N ALA A 73 8.59 -24.65 -31.24
CA ALA A 73 8.67 -26.03 -31.70
C ALA A 73 10.09 -26.62 -31.51
N MET A 74 11.13 -25.78 -31.60
CA MET A 74 12.52 -26.18 -31.34
C MET A 74 12.83 -26.25 -29.84
N ASP A 75 12.34 -25.27 -29.06
CA ASP A 75 12.44 -25.25 -27.59
C ASP A 75 11.09 -24.85 -26.95
N PRO A 76 10.29 -25.84 -26.50
CA PRO A 76 8.98 -25.59 -25.88
C PRO A 76 9.03 -24.78 -24.59
N ASN A 77 10.20 -24.71 -23.94
CA ASN A 77 10.42 -23.99 -22.69
C ASN A 77 11.06 -22.61 -22.91
N ASN A 78 11.21 -22.16 -24.16
CA ASN A 78 11.78 -20.86 -24.46
C ASN A 78 10.87 -19.71 -24.00
N THR A 79 11.12 -19.20 -22.79
CA THR A 79 10.26 -18.18 -22.17
C THR A 79 10.23 -16.86 -22.95
N VAL A 80 11.29 -16.55 -23.69
CA VAL A 80 11.36 -15.35 -24.54
C VAL A 80 10.42 -15.48 -25.74
N CYS A 81 10.48 -16.61 -26.46
CA CYS A 81 9.59 -16.85 -27.59
C CYS A 81 8.13 -17.03 -27.16
N LEU A 82 7.85 -17.73 -26.05
CA LEU A 82 6.51 -17.83 -25.46
C LEU A 82 5.96 -16.43 -25.11
N SER A 83 6.75 -15.62 -24.39
CA SER A 83 6.35 -14.26 -24.04
C SER A 83 6.09 -13.43 -25.29
N ASN A 84 6.97 -13.46 -26.29
CA ASN A 84 6.86 -12.66 -27.51
C ASN A 84 5.67 -13.08 -28.39
N ARG A 85 5.39 -14.38 -28.49
CA ARG A 85 4.19 -14.87 -29.17
C ARG A 85 2.92 -14.43 -28.44
N ALA A 86 2.91 -14.44 -27.11
CA ALA A 86 1.79 -13.88 -26.36
C ALA A 86 1.56 -12.38 -26.65
N ALA A 87 2.62 -11.58 -26.85
CA ALA A 87 2.46 -10.18 -27.27
C ALA A 87 1.88 -10.04 -28.68
N ALA A 88 2.22 -10.95 -29.60
CA ALA A 88 1.62 -10.98 -30.93
C ALA A 88 0.13 -11.36 -30.84
N TYR A 89 -0.22 -12.37 -30.03
CA TYR A 89 -1.61 -12.74 -29.75
C TYR A 89 -2.43 -11.60 -29.13
N LEU A 90 -1.86 -10.83 -28.20
CA LEU A 90 -2.51 -9.63 -27.67
C LEU A 90 -2.85 -8.62 -28.76
N LYS A 91 -1.96 -8.40 -29.73
CA LYS A 91 -2.22 -7.50 -30.88
C LYS A 91 -3.28 -8.04 -31.83
N LEU A 92 -3.42 -9.36 -31.94
CA LEU A 92 -4.45 -10.02 -32.75
C LEU A 92 -5.80 -10.16 -32.03
N GLY A 93 -5.88 -9.78 -30.75
CA GLY A 93 -7.08 -10.01 -29.92
C GLY A 93 -7.30 -11.48 -29.52
N GLN A 94 -6.29 -12.33 -29.69
CA GLN A 94 -6.33 -13.75 -29.32
C GLN A 94 -5.94 -13.93 -27.84
N PHE A 95 -6.80 -13.45 -26.94
CA PHE A 95 -6.48 -13.32 -25.52
C PHE A 95 -6.23 -14.67 -24.82
N ASP A 96 -7.00 -15.71 -25.13
CA ASP A 96 -6.82 -17.04 -24.53
C ASP A 96 -5.48 -17.67 -24.90
N CYS A 97 -5.05 -17.50 -26.16
CA CYS A 97 -3.73 -17.93 -26.62
C CYS A 97 -2.60 -17.18 -25.89
N ALA A 98 -2.76 -15.86 -25.70
CA ALA A 98 -1.82 -15.07 -24.92
C ALA A 98 -1.75 -15.52 -23.45
N ILE A 99 -2.89 -15.85 -22.85
CA ILE A 99 -2.97 -16.38 -21.47
C ILE A 99 -2.24 -17.71 -21.35
N ALA A 100 -2.44 -18.63 -22.29
CA ALA A 100 -1.79 -19.93 -22.29
C ALA A 100 -0.26 -19.80 -22.39
N ASP A 101 0.24 -19.03 -23.36
CA ASP A 101 1.67 -18.82 -23.57
C ASP A 101 2.34 -18.12 -22.38
N CYS A 102 1.69 -17.08 -21.84
CA CYS A 102 2.23 -16.40 -20.66
C CYS A 102 2.20 -17.31 -19.42
N SER A 103 1.17 -18.14 -19.25
CA SER A 103 1.11 -19.09 -18.14
C SER A 103 2.24 -20.11 -18.22
N LYS A 104 2.54 -20.61 -19.44
CA LYS A 104 3.68 -21.49 -19.64
C LYS A 104 5.01 -20.78 -19.37
N ALA A 105 5.18 -19.56 -19.85
CA ALA A 105 6.38 -18.77 -19.59
C ALA A 105 6.61 -18.52 -18.09
N ILE A 106 5.54 -18.25 -17.33
CA ILE A 106 5.59 -18.05 -15.87
C ILE A 106 5.94 -19.34 -15.14
N GLU A 107 5.40 -20.48 -15.57
CA GLU A 107 5.72 -21.81 -15.02
C GLU A 107 7.21 -22.15 -15.20
N VAL A 108 7.77 -21.86 -16.37
CA VAL A 108 9.17 -22.19 -16.69
C VAL A 108 10.14 -21.22 -16.02
N ALA A 109 9.99 -19.92 -16.24
CA ALA A 109 10.85 -18.91 -15.63
C ALA A 109 10.06 -17.59 -15.44
N PRO A 110 9.56 -17.31 -14.22
CA PRO A 110 8.75 -16.14 -13.97
C PRO A 110 9.58 -14.87 -14.15
N THR A 111 9.11 -14.00 -15.03
CA THR A 111 9.65 -12.66 -15.26
C THR A 111 8.50 -11.68 -15.38
N ILE A 112 8.78 -10.39 -15.25
CA ILE A 112 7.74 -9.35 -15.26
C ILE A 112 6.88 -9.34 -16.54
N LYS A 113 7.48 -9.58 -17.72
CA LYS A 113 6.80 -9.43 -19.02
C LYS A 113 5.61 -10.39 -19.20
N PRO A 114 5.75 -11.71 -18.98
CA PRO A 114 4.61 -12.64 -18.96
C PRO A 114 3.46 -12.22 -18.04
N PHE A 115 3.75 -11.78 -16.80
CA PHE A 115 2.70 -11.31 -15.89
C PHE A 115 1.96 -10.09 -16.45
N MET A 116 2.68 -9.08 -16.93
CA MET A 116 2.06 -7.89 -17.52
C MET A 116 1.22 -8.19 -18.77
N ARG A 117 1.71 -9.11 -19.62
CA ARG A 117 1.02 -9.53 -20.85
C ARG A 117 -0.23 -10.34 -20.52
N ARG A 118 -0.14 -11.28 -19.58
CA ARG A 118 -1.29 -12.07 -19.10
C ARG A 118 -2.33 -11.22 -18.39
N ALA A 119 -1.91 -10.25 -17.57
CA ALA A 119 -2.80 -9.26 -16.99
C ALA A 119 -3.56 -8.46 -18.06
N THR A 120 -2.89 -8.08 -19.15
CA THR A 120 -3.52 -7.38 -20.27
C THR A 120 -4.59 -8.24 -20.94
N ALA A 121 -4.29 -9.53 -21.17
CA ALA A 121 -5.26 -10.48 -21.70
C ALA A 121 -6.45 -10.64 -20.75
N TYR A 122 -6.20 -10.82 -19.45
CA TYR A 122 -7.24 -10.94 -18.43
C TYR A 122 -8.15 -9.70 -18.34
N ILE A 123 -7.60 -8.49 -18.47
CA ILE A 123 -8.42 -7.27 -18.54
C ILE A 123 -9.35 -7.32 -19.76
N ALA A 124 -8.83 -7.73 -20.92
CA ALA A 124 -9.62 -7.80 -22.15
C ALA A 124 -10.76 -8.83 -22.08
N VAL A 125 -10.54 -9.97 -21.43
CA VAL A 125 -11.57 -10.99 -21.17
C VAL A 125 -12.36 -10.75 -19.87
N GLN A 126 -12.24 -9.56 -19.27
CA GLN A 126 -12.95 -9.14 -18.05
C GLN A 126 -12.71 -10.02 -16.80
N GLN A 127 -11.59 -10.73 -16.76
CA GLN A 127 -11.13 -11.50 -15.60
C GLN A 127 -10.28 -10.62 -14.67
N PHE A 128 -10.89 -9.60 -14.07
CA PHE A 128 -10.19 -8.56 -13.32
C PHE A 128 -9.44 -9.07 -12.08
N GLU A 129 -9.95 -10.10 -11.39
CA GLU A 129 -9.26 -10.66 -10.22
C GLU A 129 -7.92 -11.29 -10.61
N ASN A 130 -7.89 -12.03 -11.72
CA ASN A 130 -6.67 -12.62 -12.27
C ASN A 130 -5.71 -11.54 -12.77
N ALA A 131 -6.24 -10.49 -13.43
CA ALA A 131 -5.43 -9.36 -13.85
C ALA A 131 -4.76 -8.65 -12.67
N VAL A 132 -5.48 -8.38 -11.59
CA VAL A 132 -4.92 -7.75 -10.39
C VAL A 132 -3.85 -8.65 -9.76
N ALA A 133 -4.07 -9.96 -9.68
CA ALA A 133 -3.07 -10.89 -9.16
C ALA A 133 -1.77 -10.85 -9.96
N ASP A 134 -1.85 -10.86 -11.30
CA ASP A 134 -0.68 -10.77 -12.17
C ASP A 134 0.01 -9.40 -12.09
N LEU A 135 -0.74 -8.31 -11.94
CA LEU A 135 -0.16 -6.96 -11.77
C LEU A 135 0.54 -6.82 -10.41
N ILE A 136 0.03 -7.45 -9.35
CA ILE A 136 0.73 -7.54 -8.06
C ILE A 136 2.05 -8.29 -8.24
N ALA A 137 2.00 -9.48 -8.83
CA ALA A 137 3.20 -10.27 -9.08
C ALA A 137 4.23 -9.52 -9.94
N ALA A 138 3.78 -8.77 -10.96
CA ALA A 138 4.66 -7.92 -11.76
C ALA A 138 5.32 -6.80 -10.95
N LEU A 139 4.60 -6.19 -10.00
CA LEU A 139 5.13 -5.15 -9.11
C LEU A 139 6.11 -5.71 -8.06
N GLU A 140 6.12 -7.01 -7.78
CA GLU A 140 7.17 -7.65 -6.96
C GLU A 140 8.53 -7.61 -7.68
N PHE A 141 8.56 -7.71 -9.01
CA PHE A 141 9.79 -7.55 -9.81
C PHE A 141 10.18 -6.08 -9.96
N GLU A 142 9.21 -5.21 -10.30
CA GLU A 142 9.46 -3.79 -10.50
C GLU A 142 8.42 -2.94 -9.74
N PRO A 143 8.68 -2.59 -8.46
CA PRO A 143 7.71 -1.91 -7.60
C PRO A 143 7.22 -0.56 -8.14
N ARG A 144 8.01 0.09 -9.02
CA ARG A 144 7.73 1.40 -9.60
C ARG A 144 7.29 1.35 -11.07
N ASN A 145 6.92 0.17 -11.58
CA ASN A 145 6.50 0.01 -12.97
C ASN A 145 5.22 0.82 -13.26
N LYS A 146 5.34 1.84 -14.13
CA LYS A 146 4.25 2.76 -14.47
C LYS A 146 3.11 2.06 -15.21
N GLU A 147 3.43 1.12 -16.09
CA GLU A 147 2.43 0.41 -16.89
C GLU A 147 1.54 -0.48 -16.00
N CYS A 148 2.12 -1.20 -15.04
CA CYS A 148 1.34 -2.00 -14.10
C CYS A 148 0.33 -1.15 -13.32
N ARG A 149 0.78 0.03 -12.84
CA ARG A 149 -0.07 0.97 -12.09
C ARG A 149 -1.17 1.58 -12.96
N MET A 150 -0.89 1.92 -14.22
CA MET A 150 -1.92 2.39 -15.16
C MET A 150 -2.99 1.33 -15.40
N LYS A 151 -2.60 0.05 -15.54
CA LYS A 151 -3.55 -1.05 -15.68
C LYS A 151 -4.38 -1.26 -14.41
N LEU A 152 -3.77 -1.20 -13.23
CA LEU A 152 -4.50 -1.24 -11.95
C LEU A 152 -5.50 -0.08 -11.85
N GLN A 153 -5.09 1.15 -12.20
CA GLN A 153 -6.00 2.31 -12.24
C GLN A 153 -7.17 2.09 -13.20
N THR A 154 -6.92 1.49 -14.37
CA THR A 154 -7.98 1.14 -15.32
C THR A 154 -9.03 0.21 -14.68
N ILE A 155 -8.57 -0.78 -13.90
CA ILE A 155 -9.48 -1.71 -13.19
C ILE A 155 -10.29 -0.97 -12.12
N VAL A 156 -9.67 -0.03 -11.38
CA VAL A 156 -10.37 0.84 -10.43
C VAL A 156 -11.45 1.66 -11.14
N ASP A 157 -11.11 2.28 -12.26
CA ASP A 157 -12.04 3.12 -13.02
C ASP A 157 -13.23 2.31 -13.56
N VAL A 158 -13.00 1.08 -14.03
CA VAL A 158 -14.07 0.16 -14.46
C VAL A 158 -14.96 -0.23 -13.28
N ALA A 159 -14.38 -0.55 -12.13
CA ALA A 159 -15.13 -0.90 -10.93
C ALA A 159 -15.95 0.28 -10.37
N MET A 160 -15.50 1.53 -10.56
CA MET A 160 -16.23 2.73 -10.15
C MET A 160 -17.37 3.09 -11.11
N LYS A 161 -17.18 2.86 -12.43
CA LYS A 161 -18.20 3.16 -13.47
C LYS A 161 -19.23 2.04 -13.66
N MET A 162 -19.26 1.10 -12.74
CA MET A 162 -19.96 -0.16 -12.86
C MET A 162 -21.47 0.02 -13.07
N GLN A 163 -21.99 -0.62 -14.12
CA GLN A 163 -23.37 -0.47 -14.57
C GLN A 163 -24.30 -1.56 -13.99
N SER A 164 -25.60 -1.26 -13.90
CA SER A 164 -26.63 -2.17 -13.38
C SER A 164 -26.78 -3.48 -14.17
N SER A 165 -26.30 -3.55 -15.42
CA SER A 165 -26.48 -4.67 -16.36
C SER A 165 -25.63 -5.92 -16.09
N TRP A 166 -24.69 -5.88 -15.14
CA TRP A 166 -23.82 -7.02 -14.83
C TRP A 166 -24.51 -8.03 -13.91
N GLY A 167 -24.26 -9.32 -14.09
CA GLY A 167 -24.74 -10.35 -13.16
C GLY A 167 -24.11 -10.21 -11.76
N ASP A 168 -24.83 -10.55 -10.69
CA ASP A 168 -24.43 -10.25 -9.30
C ASP A 168 -23.07 -10.85 -8.90
N ASN A 169 -22.73 -12.04 -9.40
CA ASN A 169 -21.42 -12.66 -9.14
C ASN A 169 -20.27 -11.94 -9.84
N ALA A 170 -20.47 -11.57 -11.11
CA ALA A 170 -19.51 -10.75 -11.85
C ALA A 170 -19.37 -9.39 -11.17
N LYS A 171 -20.46 -8.88 -10.57
CA LYS A 171 -20.43 -7.63 -9.83
C LYS A 171 -19.54 -7.73 -8.58
N ALA A 172 -19.72 -8.78 -7.80
CA ALA A 172 -18.92 -9.01 -6.61
C ALA A 172 -17.43 -9.20 -6.92
N ALA A 173 -17.09 -9.93 -7.98
CA ALA A 173 -15.71 -10.16 -8.41
C ALA A 173 -15.01 -8.87 -8.86
N LEU A 174 -15.66 -8.06 -9.71
CA LEU A 174 -15.13 -6.77 -10.13
C LEU A 174 -14.98 -5.81 -8.93
N ARG A 175 -15.93 -5.79 -7.99
CA ARG A 175 -15.80 -4.99 -6.76
C ARG A 175 -14.56 -5.39 -5.94
N ARG A 176 -14.32 -6.68 -5.73
CA ARG A 176 -13.14 -7.17 -5.01
C ARG A 176 -11.84 -6.81 -5.72
N ALA A 177 -11.80 -7.01 -7.05
CA ALA A 177 -10.65 -6.64 -7.87
C ALA A 177 -10.38 -5.13 -7.81
N GLY A 178 -11.42 -4.30 -7.95
CA GLY A 178 -11.33 -2.85 -7.87
C GLY A 178 -10.82 -2.36 -6.51
N ILE A 179 -11.31 -2.92 -5.40
CA ILE A 179 -10.83 -2.59 -4.05
C ILE A 179 -9.35 -2.95 -3.90
N ARG A 180 -8.94 -4.16 -4.31
CA ARG A 180 -7.53 -4.57 -4.26
C ARG A 180 -6.65 -3.65 -5.10
N ALA A 181 -7.08 -3.33 -6.31
CA ALA A 181 -6.33 -2.44 -7.20
C ALA A 181 -6.20 -1.03 -6.61
N ALA A 182 -7.28 -0.48 -6.02
CA ALA A 182 -7.27 0.84 -5.40
C ALA A 182 -6.24 0.91 -4.25
N VAL A 183 -6.20 -0.11 -3.38
CA VAL A 183 -5.22 -0.16 -2.29
C VAL A 183 -3.79 -0.08 -2.84
N ILE A 184 -3.46 -0.85 -3.88
CA ILE A 184 -2.11 -0.88 -4.45
C ILE A 184 -1.75 0.45 -5.11
N VAL A 185 -2.70 1.09 -5.80
CA VAL A 185 -2.47 2.40 -6.43
C VAL A 185 -2.31 3.49 -5.38
N SER A 186 -3.06 3.45 -4.28
CA SER A 186 -2.99 4.46 -3.20
C SER A 186 -1.71 4.36 -2.37
N VAL A 187 -1.21 3.14 -2.11
CA VAL A 187 0.00 2.91 -1.28
C VAL A 187 1.30 3.14 -2.07
N ARG A 188 1.22 3.66 -3.30
CA ARG A 188 2.31 3.77 -4.30
C ARG A 188 3.72 4.05 -3.76
N ASP A 189 3.83 4.99 -2.81
CA ASP A 189 5.10 5.49 -2.30
C ASP A 189 5.39 5.01 -0.85
N GLY A 190 4.53 4.12 -0.34
CA GLY A 190 4.65 3.52 0.99
C GLY A 190 4.58 4.55 2.10
N TRP A 191 5.26 4.25 3.21
CA TRP A 191 5.49 5.22 4.26
C TRP A 191 6.59 6.19 3.84
N THR A 192 6.27 7.48 3.79
CA THR A 192 7.26 8.55 3.67
C THR A 192 7.56 9.12 5.05
N GLN A 193 8.83 9.33 5.36
CA GLN A 193 9.21 10.02 6.57
C GLN A 193 9.14 11.52 6.32
N SER A 194 8.37 12.22 7.15
CA SER A 194 8.27 13.68 7.08
C SER A 194 9.62 14.36 7.32
N ALA A 195 9.84 15.49 6.65
CA ALA A 195 11.12 16.21 6.67
C ALA A 195 11.41 16.95 7.99
N VAL A 196 10.43 17.12 8.89
CA VAL A 196 10.60 17.88 10.14
C VAL A 196 11.74 17.31 10.98
N ARG A 197 12.83 18.09 11.12
CA ARG A 197 13.90 17.86 12.08
C ARG A 197 13.97 19.02 13.07
N GLY A 198 13.54 18.78 14.32
CA GLY A 198 13.82 19.67 15.45
C GLY A 198 12.84 20.83 15.65
N ASN A 199 13.04 21.53 16.78
CA ASN A 199 12.13 22.51 17.40
C ASN A 199 11.64 23.64 16.47
N PRO A 200 10.40 24.15 16.66
CA PRO A 200 9.51 23.91 17.82
C PRO A 200 8.41 22.86 17.54
N GLY A 201 8.79 21.66 17.07
CA GLY A 201 7.87 20.53 17.00
C GLY A 201 7.59 19.83 18.33
N PRO A 202 6.56 18.95 18.38
CA PRO A 202 6.27 18.15 19.55
C PRO A 202 7.46 17.30 19.96
N ALA A 203 7.72 17.20 21.28
CA ALA A 203 8.75 16.32 21.81
C ALA A 203 8.42 14.85 21.51
N ALA A 204 9.41 13.96 21.64
CA ALA A 204 9.16 12.52 21.60
C ALA A 204 8.26 12.11 22.78
N VAL A 205 6.97 11.90 22.50
CA VAL A 205 5.94 11.58 23.50
C VAL A 205 5.15 10.33 23.10
N ASN A 206 4.64 9.60 24.09
CA ASN A 206 3.67 8.53 23.89
C ASN A 206 2.31 8.86 24.51
N GLY A 207 1.25 8.21 24.04
CA GLY A 207 -0.12 8.47 24.51
C GLY A 207 -0.65 9.86 24.15
N HIS A 208 -0.16 10.46 23.06
CA HIS A 208 -0.75 11.66 22.46
C HIS A 208 -1.87 11.25 21.49
N THR A 209 -2.68 12.22 21.10
CA THR A 209 -3.64 12.05 20.01
C THR A 209 -3.34 13.03 18.87
N LEU A 210 -3.62 12.61 17.65
CA LEU A 210 -3.59 13.41 16.44
C LEU A 210 -5.00 13.51 15.88
N PHE A 211 -5.35 14.68 15.36
CA PHE A 211 -6.65 14.91 14.73
C PHE A 211 -6.56 15.93 13.61
N GLU A 212 -7.39 15.76 12.58
CA GLU A 212 -7.56 16.72 11.48
C GLU A 212 -8.66 17.70 11.86
N GLY A 213 -8.36 19.00 11.78
CA GLY A 213 -9.35 20.06 11.88
C GLY A 213 -10.00 20.34 10.52
N ASP A 214 -11.18 20.96 10.56
CA ASP A 214 -11.91 21.41 9.37
C ASP A 214 -11.24 22.61 8.66
N ASP A 215 -10.32 23.28 9.35
CA ASP A 215 -9.58 24.47 8.90
C ASP A 215 -8.32 24.15 8.07
N GLY A 216 -8.10 22.87 7.73
CA GLY A 216 -6.95 22.43 6.93
C GLY A 216 -5.70 22.10 7.74
N HIS A 217 -5.78 22.07 9.06
CA HIS A 217 -4.65 21.74 9.91
C HIS A 217 -4.76 20.35 10.55
N VAL A 218 -3.60 19.77 10.90
CA VAL A 218 -3.48 18.63 11.80
C VAL A 218 -2.98 19.12 13.15
N TYR A 219 -3.66 18.70 14.19
CA TYR A 219 -3.34 19.05 15.57
C TYR A 219 -2.85 17.83 16.35
N LEU A 220 -1.96 18.08 17.31
CA LEU A 220 -1.50 17.12 18.29
C LEU A 220 -1.77 17.64 19.68
N PHE A 221 -2.37 16.80 20.53
CA PHE A 221 -2.61 17.12 21.92
C PHE A 221 -2.09 16.04 22.89
N GLY A 222 -1.52 16.52 23.99
CA GLY A 222 -1.07 15.72 25.11
C GLY A 222 0.10 14.79 24.80
N GLY A 223 0.13 13.69 25.53
CA GLY A 223 1.25 12.75 25.54
C GLY A 223 2.21 12.99 26.69
N ARG A 224 3.04 11.98 26.95
CA ARG A 224 4.00 11.96 28.05
C ARG A 224 5.42 11.88 27.52
N ALA A 225 6.25 12.87 27.85
CA ALA A 225 7.70 12.78 27.69
C ALA A 225 8.35 12.26 28.97
N VAL A 226 9.63 11.87 28.88
CA VAL A 226 10.42 11.37 30.03
C VAL A 226 10.51 12.39 31.17
N ARG A 227 10.49 13.69 30.86
CA ARG A 227 10.70 14.77 31.86
C ARG A 227 9.58 15.81 31.93
N GLU A 228 8.56 15.74 31.06
CA GLU A 228 7.52 16.78 31.03
C GLU A 228 6.20 16.28 30.40
N GLN A 229 5.08 16.75 30.95
CA GLN A 229 3.78 16.75 30.28
C GLN A 229 3.45 18.23 30.02
N LYS A 230 3.40 18.64 28.75
CA LYS A 230 2.97 19.99 28.39
C LYS A 230 1.51 19.94 27.92
N PRO A 231 0.65 20.91 28.28
CA PRO A 231 -0.71 21.02 27.78
C PRO A 231 -0.75 21.62 26.36
N SER A 232 0.40 21.77 25.70
CA SER A 232 0.51 22.43 24.40
C SER A 232 -0.28 21.66 23.34
N VAL A 233 -1.12 22.40 22.61
CA VAL A 233 -1.69 21.94 21.35
C VAL A 233 -0.71 22.34 20.26
N PHE A 234 -0.11 21.35 19.59
CA PHE A 234 0.70 21.58 18.41
C PHE A 234 -0.19 21.55 17.18
N VAL A 235 0.13 22.36 16.19
CA VAL A 235 -0.64 22.49 14.95
C VAL A 235 0.32 22.47 13.77
N ARG A 236 -0.07 21.88 12.66
CA ARG A 236 0.64 21.97 11.38
C ARG A 236 -0.36 21.99 10.25
N ASP A 237 0.04 22.53 9.10
CA ASP A 237 -0.73 22.42 7.87
C ASP A 237 -0.80 20.93 7.44
N LYS A 238 -1.92 20.50 6.87
CA LYS A 238 -2.10 19.10 6.47
C LYS A 238 -1.40 18.74 5.15
N GLU A 239 -1.19 19.73 4.28
CA GLU A 239 -0.52 19.62 2.99
C GLU A 239 0.98 19.98 3.09
N ASP A 240 1.37 20.78 4.08
CA ASP A 240 2.76 21.13 4.37
C ASP A 240 3.30 20.42 5.63
N ASP A 241 4.16 19.44 5.42
CA ASP A 241 4.81 18.66 6.47
C ASP A 241 6.17 19.23 6.90
N SER A 242 6.51 20.47 6.56
CA SER A 242 7.83 21.06 6.82
C SER A 242 8.02 21.56 8.25
N SER A 243 6.95 21.91 8.96
CA SER A 243 7.04 22.53 10.28
C SER A 243 5.84 22.28 11.19
N TRP A 244 6.03 22.54 12.48
CA TRP A 244 4.97 22.56 13.49
C TRP A 244 4.94 23.93 14.16
N GLY A 245 3.73 24.41 14.43
CA GLY A 245 3.45 25.53 15.31
C GLY A 245 2.89 25.08 16.66
N THR A 246 2.74 26.02 17.58
CA THR A 246 2.02 25.84 18.85
C THR A 246 0.77 26.72 18.81
N ALA A 247 -0.40 26.14 18.99
CA ALA A 247 -1.65 26.88 19.08
C ALA A 247 -1.73 27.61 20.42
N VAL A 248 -2.08 28.89 20.38
CA VAL A 248 -2.36 29.69 21.58
C VAL A 248 -3.78 29.39 22.02
N VAL A 249 -3.92 28.60 23.07
CA VAL A 249 -5.23 28.18 23.59
C VAL A 249 -5.62 28.94 24.85
N LYS A 250 -6.93 29.08 25.07
CA LYS A 250 -7.55 29.75 26.23
C LYS A 250 -8.73 28.92 26.76
N GLY A 251 -9.39 29.40 27.82
CA GLY A 251 -10.58 28.75 28.39
C GLY A 251 -10.27 27.69 29.45
N ASP A 252 -11.08 26.63 29.52
CA ASP A 252 -10.96 25.51 30.45
C ASP A 252 -9.85 24.55 30.02
N ILE A 253 -8.60 25.03 30.01
CA ILE A 253 -7.45 24.26 29.51
C ILE A 253 -7.32 22.95 30.30
N PRO A 254 -7.36 21.77 29.63
CA PRO A 254 -7.24 20.50 30.31
C PRO A 254 -5.89 20.37 31.02
N THR A 255 -5.88 19.76 32.21
CA THR A 255 -4.63 19.33 32.85
C THR A 255 -3.82 18.49 31.87
N PRO A 256 -2.48 18.70 31.77
CA PRO A 256 -1.61 17.90 30.90
C PRO A 256 -1.88 16.41 31.08
N ARG A 257 -2.10 15.71 29.97
CA ARG A 257 -2.60 14.32 29.99
C ARG A 257 -2.04 13.47 28.85
N SER A 258 -2.06 12.16 29.06
CA SER A 258 -1.63 11.14 28.09
C SER A 258 -2.56 9.94 28.11
N TYR A 259 -2.55 9.12 27.06
CA TYR A 259 -3.38 7.92 26.91
C TYR A 259 -4.89 8.20 27.01
N HIS A 260 -5.29 9.39 26.59
CA HIS A 260 -6.68 9.77 26.35
C HIS A 260 -7.09 9.34 24.95
N THR A 261 -8.38 9.48 24.65
CA THR A 261 -8.90 9.36 23.28
C THR A 261 -9.43 10.71 22.81
N ALA A 262 -9.49 10.89 21.49
CA ALA A 262 -9.96 12.13 20.90
C ALA A 262 -10.78 11.88 19.62
N HIS A 263 -11.80 12.71 19.39
CA HIS A 263 -12.70 12.63 18.23
C HIS A 263 -13.08 14.03 17.77
N VAL A 264 -13.28 14.18 16.47
CA VAL A 264 -13.65 15.46 15.86
C VAL A 264 -15.08 15.39 15.34
N ILE A 265 -15.85 16.44 15.60
CA ILE A 265 -17.13 16.74 14.95
C ILE A 265 -16.98 18.14 14.36
N ASP A 266 -16.85 18.24 13.04
CA ASP A 266 -16.59 19.51 12.34
C ASP A 266 -15.37 20.25 12.95
N GLU A 267 -15.54 21.45 13.50
CA GLU A 267 -14.49 22.23 14.18
C GLU A 267 -14.24 21.86 15.66
N PHE A 268 -15.02 20.94 16.22
CA PHE A 268 -15.01 20.63 17.64
C PHE A 268 -14.25 19.34 17.93
N LEU A 269 -13.12 19.46 18.61
CA LEU A 269 -12.36 18.34 19.13
C LEU A 269 -12.86 17.97 20.53
N PHE A 270 -13.26 16.72 20.72
CA PHE A 270 -13.54 16.16 22.03
C PHE A 270 -12.37 15.30 22.51
N VAL A 271 -11.89 15.54 23.73
CA VAL A 271 -10.87 14.74 24.41
C VAL A 271 -11.49 14.07 25.63
N VAL A 272 -11.34 12.75 25.74
CA VAL A 272 -11.95 11.95 26.81
C VAL A 272 -10.90 11.28 27.68
N GLY A 273 -11.04 11.49 28.99
CA GLY A 273 -10.26 10.85 30.04
C GLY A 273 -8.76 11.01 29.87
N GLY A 274 -8.04 9.91 30.09
CA GLY A 274 -6.57 9.85 30.05
C GLY A 274 -5.97 9.90 31.45
N ARG A 275 -4.66 10.05 31.49
CA ARG A 275 -3.87 10.08 32.73
C ARG A 275 -3.11 11.38 32.82
N THR A 276 -3.30 12.07 33.94
CA THR A 276 -2.54 13.26 34.35
C THR A 276 -1.26 12.87 35.10
N ALA A 277 -0.55 13.83 35.68
CA ALA A 277 0.58 13.51 36.56
C ALA A 277 0.15 12.69 37.79
N ASP A 278 -1.06 12.94 38.30
CA ASP A 278 -1.51 12.43 39.59
C ASP A 278 -2.34 11.15 39.46
N SER A 279 -3.32 11.13 38.56
CA SER A 279 -4.27 10.02 38.43
C SER A 279 -4.85 9.88 37.03
N GLU A 280 -5.57 8.78 36.82
CA GLU A 280 -6.53 8.70 35.72
C GLU A 280 -7.64 9.74 35.90
N ASP A 281 -8.19 10.19 34.78
CA ASP A 281 -9.17 11.25 34.67
C ASP A 281 -10.39 10.72 33.89
N ASP A 282 -11.58 11.16 34.26
CA ASP A 282 -12.88 10.84 33.64
C ASP A 282 -13.46 11.99 32.81
N SER A 283 -12.84 13.17 32.90
CA SER A 283 -13.35 14.39 32.30
C SER A 283 -13.34 14.36 30.78
N VAL A 284 -14.29 15.09 30.20
CA VAL A 284 -14.39 15.36 28.78
C VAL A 284 -14.17 16.85 28.55
N TYR A 285 -13.29 17.18 27.62
CA TYR A 285 -13.04 18.54 27.18
C TYR A 285 -13.36 18.67 25.71
N MET A 286 -13.81 19.85 25.32
CA MET A 286 -14.04 20.24 23.93
C MET A 286 -13.10 21.41 23.59
N LEU A 287 -12.35 21.32 22.50
CA LEU A 287 -11.63 22.44 21.91
C LEU A 287 -12.37 22.87 20.65
N ASP A 288 -12.75 24.15 20.58
CA ASP A 288 -13.15 24.80 19.33
C ASP A 288 -11.87 25.27 18.61
N THR A 289 -11.56 24.66 17.46
CA THR A 289 -10.34 24.95 16.69
C THR A 289 -10.38 26.36 16.07
N ASN A 290 -11.56 26.85 15.70
CA ASN A 290 -11.73 28.17 15.10
C ASN A 290 -11.43 29.30 16.10
N THR A 291 -11.79 29.12 17.37
CA THR A 291 -11.55 30.11 18.42
C THR A 291 -10.36 29.78 19.32
N SER A 292 -9.77 28.59 19.17
CA SER A 292 -8.73 28.03 20.03
C SER A 292 -9.11 28.07 21.52
N GLU A 293 -10.37 27.78 21.83
CA GLU A 293 -10.93 27.85 23.18
C GLU A 293 -11.35 26.48 23.69
N TRP A 294 -10.83 26.11 24.86
CA TRP A 294 -11.21 24.90 25.57
C TRP A 294 -12.45 25.13 26.44
N PHE A 295 -13.30 24.13 26.49
CA PHE A 295 -14.48 24.06 27.32
C PHE A 295 -14.54 22.70 28.03
N LYS A 296 -14.69 22.69 29.36
CA LYS A 296 -14.88 21.46 30.10
C LYS A 296 -16.34 21.04 30.02
N VAL A 297 -16.62 19.89 29.41
CA VAL A 297 -17.99 19.40 29.24
C VAL A 297 -18.56 19.05 30.62
N PRO A 298 -19.69 19.67 31.03
CA PRO A 298 -20.26 19.47 32.35
C PRO A 298 -21.03 18.14 32.40
N ILE A 299 -20.35 17.06 32.75
CA ILE A 299 -20.96 15.74 32.94
C ILE A 299 -21.43 15.59 34.40
N PRO A 300 -22.71 15.27 34.65
CA PRO A 300 -23.22 14.98 35.99
C PRO A 300 -22.45 13.84 36.66
N LYS A 301 -22.17 13.97 37.97
CA LYS A 301 -21.34 12.99 38.72
C LYS A 301 -21.93 11.58 38.73
N ASP A 302 -23.24 11.45 38.69
CA ASP A 302 -23.98 10.18 38.65
C ASP A 302 -23.95 9.52 37.25
N HIS A 303 -23.50 10.24 36.24
CA HIS A 303 -23.32 9.78 34.85
C HIS A 303 -21.85 9.89 34.38
N ALA A 304 -20.92 10.13 35.32
CA ALA A 304 -19.51 10.26 35.01
C ALA A 304 -18.91 8.90 34.65
N LEU A 305 -17.93 8.93 33.73
CA LEU A 305 -17.10 7.76 33.47
C LEU A 305 -16.33 7.40 34.74
N THR A 306 -16.09 6.11 34.97
CA THR A 306 -15.00 5.75 35.88
C THR A 306 -13.69 6.34 35.31
N PRO A 307 -12.88 7.07 36.10
CA PRO A 307 -11.61 7.62 35.65
C PRO A 307 -10.76 6.55 34.97
N ARG A 308 -10.24 6.85 33.77
CA ARG A 308 -9.59 5.83 32.95
C ARG A 308 -8.59 6.39 31.95
N ALA A 309 -7.57 5.59 31.67
CA ALA A 309 -6.64 5.80 30.56
C ALA A 309 -6.53 4.52 29.72
N TRP A 310 -5.86 4.59 28.57
CA TRP A 310 -5.66 3.45 27.66
C TRP A 310 -6.95 2.81 27.14
N HIS A 311 -8.07 3.56 27.17
CA HIS A 311 -9.36 3.09 26.67
C HIS A 311 -9.43 3.23 25.16
N SER A 312 -10.40 2.52 24.57
CA SER A 312 -10.74 2.64 23.16
C SER A 312 -12.09 3.32 23.03
N SER A 313 -12.28 4.03 21.92
CA SER A 313 -13.49 4.82 21.72
C SER A 313 -13.73 5.13 20.26
N ILE A 314 -15.00 5.20 19.88
CA ILE A 314 -15.44 5.51 18.52
C ILE A 314 -16.57 6.53 18.55
N LEU A 315 -16.51 7.50 17.66
CA LEU A 315 -17.62 8.40 17.37
C LEU A 315 -18.39 7.86 16.16
N THR A 316 -19.70 7.68 16.33
CA THR A 316 -20.58 7.23 15.23
C THR A 316 -21.05 8.41 14.39
N ASN A 317 -21.41 8.15 13.13
CA ASN A 317 -22.02 9.16 12.24
C ASN A 317 -23.36 9.72 12.78
N ALA A 318 -23.96 9.06 13.77
CA ALA A 318 -25.14 9.54 14.47
C ALA A 318 -24.81 10.52 15.62
N GLY A 319 -23.53 10.82 15.88
CA GLY A 319 -23.07 11.71 16.95
C GLY A 319 -23.00 11.04 18.32
N LYS A 320 -23.02 9.71 18.41
CA LYS A 320 -22.82 8.99 19.68
C LYS A 320 -21.35 8.59 19.84
N LEU A 321 -20.76 9.01 20.95
CA LEU A 321 -19.40 8.64 21.35
C LEU A 321 -19.44 7.44 22.29
N PHE A 322 -18.86 6.33 21.85
CA PHE A 322 -18.73 5.11 22.65
C PHE A 322 -17.32 5.03 23.24
N VAL A 323 -17.24 4.68 24.52
CA VAL A 323 -15.99 4.41 25.23
C VAL A 323 -16.05 2.98 25.78
N LEU A 324 -14.98 2.20 25.59
CA LEU A 324 -14.87 0.82 26.05
C LEU A 324 -13.54 0.59 26.75
N GLY A 325 -13.64 0.00 27.94
CA GLY A 325 -12.52 -0.54 28.68
C GLY A 325 -11.50 0.52 29.12
N GLY A 326 -10.22 0.25 28.86
CA GLY A 326 -9.09 0.98 29.42
C GLY A 326 -8.67 0.42 30.77
N GLY A 327 -8.11 1.26 31.62
CA GLY A 327 -7.66 0.84 32.93
C GLY A 327 -7.41 2.00 33.88
N THR A 328 -7.28 1.61 35.14
CA THR A 328 -6.74 2.43 36.23
C THR A 328 -5.44 1.83 36.71
N TYR A 329 -4.76 2.49 37.64
CA TYR A 329 -3.64 1.87 38.35
C TYR A 329 -4.02 0.57 39.08
N HIS A 330 -5.30 0.36 39.39
CA HIS A 330 -5.79 -0.85 40.06
C HIS A 330 -6.15 -2.00 39.11
N GLY A 331 -6.10 -1.77 37.80
CA GLY A 331 -6.34 -2.82 36.81
C GLY A 331 -7.21 -2.40 35.64
N PRO A 332 -7.46 -3.34 34.70
CA PRO A 332 -8.24 -3.09 33.50
C PRO A 332 -9.72 -2.89 33.83
N LEU A 333 -10.36 -2.04 33.04
CA LEU A 333 -11.80 -1.84 33.05
C LEU A 333 -12.42 -2.62 31.89
N LYS A 334 -13.65 -3.12 32.10
CA LYS A 334 -14.42 -3.89 31.09
C LYS A 334 -15.74 -3.23 30.71
N ASP A 335 -16.07 -2.13 31.37
CA ASP A 335 -17.32 -1.42 31.17
C ASP A 335 -17.27 -0.59 29.88
N ALA A 336 -18.46 -0.30 29.37
CA ALA A 336 -18.68 0.55 28.22
C ALA A 336 -19.61 1.69 28.60
N ALA A 337 -19.41 2.84 27.98
CA ALA A 337 -20.22 4.02 28.20
C ALA A 337 -20.47 4.74 26.87
N THR A 338 -21.52 5.55 26.86
CA THR A 338 -21.89 6.34 25.68
C THR A 338 -22.20 7.77 26.09
N LEU A 339 -21.62 8.73 25.36
CA LEU A 339 -21.94 10.15 25.47
C LEU A 339 -22.68 10.58 24.19
N ASP A 340 -23.81 11.28 24.37
CA ASP A 340 -24.62 11.78 23.26
C ASP A 340 -24.12 13.17 22.83
N LEU A 341 -23.49 13.23 21.65
CA LEU A 341 -23.04 14.45 20.99
C LEU A 341 -23.85 14.73 19.71
N THR A 342 -25.04 14.13 19.56
CA THR A 342 -25.89 14.25 18.37
C THR A 342 -26.22 15.72 18.05
N TYR A 343 -26.28 16.59 19.06
CA TYR A 343 -26.49 18.01 18.86
C TYR A 343 -25.40 18.64 17.99
N PHE A 344 -24.12 18.34 18.27
CA PHE A 344 -23.01 18.83 17.46
C PHE A 344 -23.11 18.27 16.04
N GLN A 345 -23.31 16.95 15.91
CA GLN A 345 -23.40 16.26 14.63
C GLN A 345 -24.52 16.76 13.71
N THR A 346 -25.67 17.15 14.26
CA THR A 346 -26.87 17.48 13.49
C THR A 346 -27.18 18.97 13.41
N LYS A 347 -26.68 19.78 14.36
CA LYS A 347 -27.07 21.19 14.51
C LYS A 347 -25.90 22.17 14.61
N ALA A 348 -24.68 21.75 14.93
CA ALA A 348 -23.55 22.70 15.00
C ALA A 348 -23.19 23.31 13.64
N VAL A 349 -23.42 22.58 12.53
CA VAL A 349 -23.36 23.12 11.15
C VAL A 349 -24.14 24.45 10.99
N ARG A 350 -25.18 24.70 11.81
CA ARG A 350 -25.98 25.94 11.77
C ARG A 350 -25.45 27.07 12.64
N LEU A 351 -24.55 26.83 13.60
CA LEU A 351 -23.94 27.89 14.40
C LEU A 351 -23.09 28.84 13.52
N ASN A 352 -22.52 28.32 12.42
CA ASN A 352 -21.80 29.14 11.43
C ASN A 352 -22.71 29.95 10.49
N SER A 353 -23.97 29.54 10.28
CA SER A 353 -24.91 30.28 9.41
C SER A 353 -25.40 31.61 10.01
N ALA A 354 -25.17 31.85 11.30
CA ALA A 354 -25.48 33.12 11.97
C ALA A 354 -24.45 34.24 11.68
N LYS A 355 -23.32 33.93 11.01
CA LYS A 355 -22.33 34.95 10.59
C LYS A 355 -22.77 35.80 9.39
N CYS A 356 -23.95 35.58 8.80
CA CYS A 356 -24.46 36.35 7.65
C CYS A 356 -25.82 37.06 7.90
N ALA A 357 -26.27 37.21 9.15
CA ALA A 357 -27.55 37.87 9.44
C ALA A 357 -27.44 38.94 10.52
N TRP A 358 -26.53 39.89 10.35
CA TRP A 358 -26.62 41.22 10.97
C TRP A 358 -26.10 42.26 9.96
N HIS A 359 -27.02 42.81 9.17
CA HIS A 359 -26.88 44.11 8.52
C HIS A 359 -27.66 45.14 9.32
#